data_AF-A0A370LEI0-F1
#
_entry.id   AF-A0A370LEI0-F1
#
_cell.length_a   1.000
_cell.length_b   1.000
_cell.length_c   1.000
_cell.angle_alpha   90.00
_cell.angle_beta   90.00
_cell.angle_gamma   90.00
#
_symmetry.space_group_name_H-M   'P 1'
#
loop_
_entity.id
_entity.type
_entity.pdbx_description
1 polymer ?
#
loop_
_entity_poly.entity_id
_entity_poly.type
_entity_poly.pdbx_seq_one_letter_code
_entity_poly.pdbx_strand_id
1 'polypeptide(L)'
;MVEVVASTLGLFFFAALLEIGGGYLVWKWLRDHKGKIFGLIGGLVLFSYGISMTFQPADFGKVYATYGGIFVVASIIWGYWVDKKKPDRFEIIGSIVVLVGIAVMFYFPR
;
A
#
# COMPACT_ATOMS: atom_id res chain seq x y z
N MET A 1 23.63 1.08 8.17
CA MET A 1 22.53 2.07 8.18
C MET A 1 21.88 2.19 6.80
N VAL A 2 22.63 2.50 5.74
CA VAL A 2 22.07 2.61 4.36
C VAL A 2 21.46 1.30 3.85
N GLU A 3 22.11 0.16 4.05
CA GLU A 3 21.58 -1.16 3.61
C GLU A 3 20.27 -1.54 4.31
N VAL A 4 20.14 -1.22 5.60
CA VAL A 4 18.92 -1.49 6.40
C VAL A 4 17.77 -0.60 5.96
N VAL A 5 18.04 0.67 5.61
CA VAL A 5 17.02 1.58 5.07
C VAL A 5 16.56 1.11 3.68
N ALA A 6 17.49 0.68 2.82
CA ALA A 6 17.17 0.17 1.49
C ALA A 6 16.33 -1.11 1.55
N SER A 7 16.64 -2.03 2.47
CA SER A 7 15.86 -3.27 2.65
C SER A 7 14.45 -3.00 3.16
N THR A 8 14.27 -2.11 4.15
CA THR A 8 12.96 -1.70 4.67
C THR A 8 12.09 -1.02 3.61
N LEU A 9 12.66 -0.09 2.84
CA LEU A 9 11.93 0.57 1.73
C LEU A 9 11.56 -0.43 0.64
N GLY A 10 12.45 -1.36 0.30
CA GLY A 10 12.18 -2.44 -0.65
C GLY A 10 11.03 -3.33 -0.18
N LEU A 11 11.02 -3.70 1.10
CA LEU A 11 9.94 -4.49 1.71
C LEU A 11 8.61 -3.73 1.70
N PHE A 12 8.59 -2.44 2.01
CA PHE A 12 7.36 -1.64 1.94
C PHE A 12 6.84 -1.48 0.52
N PHE A 13 7.73 -1.28 -0.45
CA PHE A 13 7.34 -1.23 -1.85
C PHE A 13 6.75 -2.56 -2.33
N PHE A 14 7.38 -3.67 -1.95
CA PHE A 14 6.87 -5.01 -2.26
C PHE A 14 5.50 -5.26 -1.59
N ALA A 15 5.35 -4.87 -0.33
CA ALA A 15 4.08 -4.93 0.40
C ALA A 15 2.98 -4.12 -0.32
N ALA A 16 3.29 -2.90 -0.80
CA ALA A 16 2.38 -2.06 -1.55
C ALA A 16 1.89 -2.71 -2.85
N LEU A 17 2.79 -3.38 -3.59
CA LEU A 17 2.41 -4.11 -4.79
C LEU A 17 1.47 -5.27 -4.49
N LEU A 18 1.75 -6.02 -3.42
CA LEU A 18 0.89 -7.12 -2.98
C LEU A 18 -0.48 -6.62 -2.51
N GLU A 19 -0.53 -5.58 -1.68
CA GLU A 19 -1.79 -5.09 -1.14
C GLU A 19 -2.68 -4.47 -2.23
N ILE A 20 -2.15 -3.54 -3.02
CA ILE A 20 -2.91 -2.88 -4.09
C ILE A 20 -3.26 -3.88 -5.19
N GLY A 21 -2.31 -4.71 -5.61
CA GLY A 21 -2.54 -5.72 -6.65
C GLY A 21 -3.54 -6.78 -6.21
N GLY A 22 -3.43 -7.29 -4.98
CA GLY A 22 -4.37 -8.24 -4.41
C GLY A 22 -5.78 -7.65 -4.29
N GLY A 23 -5.89 -6.43 -3.75
CA GLY A 23 -7.14 -5.68 -3.67
C GLY A 23 -7.77 -5.44 -5.05
N TYR A 24 -6.96 -5.10 -6.06
CA TYR A 24 -7.40 -4.91 -7.43
C TYR A 24 -7.94 -6.18 -8.09
N LEU A 25 -7.32 -7.33 -7.83
CA LEU A 25 -7.83 -8.62 -8.32
C LEU A 25 -9.16 -9.00 -7.67
N VAL A 26 -9.33 -8.72 -6.37
CA VAL A 26 -10.60 -8.89 -5.68
C VAL A 26 -11.65 -7.92 -6.23
N TRP A 27 -11.27 -6.67 -6.51
CA TRP A 27 -12.13 -5.69 -7.15
C TRP A 27 -12.64 -6.20 -8.51
N LYS A 28 -11.73 -6.68 -9.37
CA LYS A 28 -12.09 -7.28 -10.66
C LYS A 28 -13.07 -8.44 -10.54
N TRP A 29 -12.91 -9.27 -9.51
CA TRP A 29 -13.83 -10.38 -9.27
C TRP A 29 -15.23 -9.89 -8.88
N LEU A 30 -15.34 -9.01 -7.89
CA LEU A 30 -16.63 -8.63 -7.30
C LEU A 30 -17.34 -7.50 -8.05
N ARG A 31 -16.59 -6.48 -8.51
CA ARG A 31 -17.13 -5.29 -9.19
C ARG A 31 -17.19 -5.45 -10.69
N ASP A 32 -16.18 -6.06 -11.31
CA ASP A 32 -16.12 -6.23 -12.77
C ASP A 32 -16.62 -7.60 -13.24
N HIS A 33 -17.20 -8.39 -12.30
CA HIS A 33 -17.73 -9.73 -12.53
C HIS A 33 -16.76 -10.68 -13.27
N LYS A 34 -15.45 -10.52 -13.07
CA LYS A 34 -14.44 -11.44 -13.60
C LYS A 34 -14.52 -12.80 -12.91
N GLY A 35 -13.88 -13.81 -13.49
CA GLY A 35 -13.94 -15.18 -12.98
C GLY A 35 -13.47 -15.30 -11.52
N LYS A 36 -14.03 -16.26 -10.79
CA LYS A 36 -13.73 -16.52 -9.36
C LYS A 36 -12.24 -16.69 -9.05
N ILE A 37 -11.45 -17.09 -10.05
CA ILE A 37 -10.00 -17.24 -9.94
C ILE A 37 -9.29 -15.91 -9.61
N PHE A 38 -9.80 -14.77 -10.09
CA PHE A 38 -9.26 -13.46 -9.75
C PHE A 38 -9.42 -13.17 -8.25
N GLY A 39 -10.57 -13.52 -7.68
CA GLY A 39 -10.85 -13.39 -6.25
C GLY A 39 -9.94 -14.26 -5.40
N LEU A 40 -9.77 -15.52 -5.78
CA LEU A 40 -8.89 -16.46 -5.08
C LEU A 40 -7.43 -15.98 -5.09
N ILE A 41 -6.90 -15.63 -6.27
CA ILE A 41 -5.53 -15.12 -6.40
C ILE A 41 -5.39 -13.82 -5.62
N GLY A 42 -6.35 -12.89 -5.75
CA GLY A 42 -6.33 -11.63 -5.01
C GLY A 42 -6.30 -11.83 -3.50
N GLY A 43 -7.09 -12.77 -2.97
CA GLY A 43 -7.07 -13.15 -1.55
C GLY A 43 -5.73 -13.73 -1.10
N LEU A 44 -5.13 -14.63 -1.89
CA LEU A 44 -3.82 -15.20 -1.58
C LEU A 44 -2.70 -14.13 -1.60
N VAL A 45 -2.77 -13.19 -2.54
CA VAL A 45 -1.82 -12.08 -2.63
C VAL A 45 -1.98 -11.14 -1.42
N LEU A 46 -3.21 -10.83 -1.01
CA LEU A 46 -3.48 -10.03 0.20
C LEU A 46 -2.98 -10.73 1.47
N PHE A 47 -3.17 -12.05 1.58
CA PHE A 47 -2.61 -12.81 2.69
C PHE A 47 -1.07 -12.74 2.71
N SER A 48 -0.44 -12.83 1.53
CA SER A 48 1.01 -12.70 1.39
C SER A 48 1.52 -11.30 1.74
N TYR A 49 0.74 -10.25 1.48
CA TYR A 49 1.02 -8.90 1.97
C TYR A 49 1.10 -8.88 3.50
N GLY A 50 0.13 -9.47 4.20
CA GLY A 50 0.16 -9.56 5.66
C GLY A 50 1.41 -10.24 6.19
N ILE A 51 1.88 -11.30 5.53
CA ILE A 51 3.15 -11.97 5.84
C ILE A 51 4.33 -11.02 5.60
N SER A 52 4.36 -10.31 4.47
CA SER A 52 5.46 -9.40 4.12
C SER A 52 5.68 -8.32 5.17
N MET A 53 4.61 -7.82 5.79
CA MET A 53 4.65 -6.80 6.83
C MET A 53 5.32 -7.29 8.12
N THR A 54 5.34 -8.61 8.37
CA THR A 54 5.99 -9.17 9.57
C THR A 54 7.52 -9.12 9.52
N PHE A 55 8.10 -8.93 8.32
CA PHE A 55 9.55 -8.80 8.15
C PHE A 55 10.08 -7.39 8.40
N GLN A 56 9.19 -6.41 8.67
CA GLN A 56 9.63 -5.06 8.97
C GLN A 56 10.22 -4.96 10.39
N PRO A 57 11.40 -4.33 10.58
CA PRO A 57 12.09 -4.29 11.86
C PRO A 57 11.55 -3.22 12.81
N ALA A 58 10.23 -3.20 13.06
CA ALA A 58 9.57 -2.25 13.95
C ALA A 58 8.24 -2.82 14.53
N ASP A 59 7.70 -2.14 15.55
CA ASP A 59 6.44 -2.52 16.18
C ASP A 59 5.26 -2.50 15.19
N PHE A 60 4.31 -3.43 15.34
CA PHE A 60 3.12 -3.55 14.48
C PHE A 60 2.44 -2.19 14.21
N GLY A 61 2.14 -1.43 15.26
CA GLY A 61 1.45 -0.14 15.13
C GLY A 61 2.24 0.88 14.32
N LYS A 62 3.57 0.95 14.50
CA LYS A 62 4.44 1.87 13.74
C LYS A 62 4.53 1.45 12.28
N VAL A 63 4.71 0.15 12.02
CA VAL A 63 4.79 -0.41 10.67
C VAL A 63 3.52 -0.08 9.89
N TYR A 64 2.35 -0.39 10.44
CA TYR A 64 1.07 -0.17 9.76
C TYR A 64 0.69 1.32 9.66
N ALA A 65 0.98 2.14 10.67
CA ALA A 65 0.74 3.58 10.59
C ALA A 65 1.62 4.26 9.50
N THR A 66 2.90 3.87 9.42
CA THR A 66 3.82 4.40 8.40
C THR A 66 3.42 3.94 7.00
N TYR A 67 3.09 2.65 6.89
CA TYR A 67 2.73 2.04 5.63
C TYR A 67 1.40 2.58 5.06
N GLY A 68 0.45 3.00 5.89
CA GLY A 68 -0.79 3.64 5.44
C GLY A 68 -0.57 4.83 4.48
N GLY A 69 0.58 5.53 4.59
CA GLY A 69 0.93 6.63 3.69
C GLY A 69 1.46 6.16 2.37
N ILE A 70 2.28 5.11 2.43
CA ILE A 70 2.78 4.41 1.25
C ILE A 70 1.57 3.86 0.46
N PHE A 71 0.57 3.30 1.15
CA PHE A 71 -0.67 2.83 0.55
C PHE A 71 -1.42 3.95 -0.20
N VAL A 72 -1.57 5.13 0.40
CA VAL A 72 -2.27 6.26 -0.26
C VAL A 72 -1.55 6.68 -1.54
N VAL A 73 -0.23 6.87 -1.49
CA VAL A 73 0.55 7.25 -2.68
C VAL A 73 0.54 6.14 -3.72
N ALA A 74 0.71 4.89 -3.32
CA ALA A 74 0.69 3.73 -4.20
C ALA A 74 -0.68 3.57 -4.88
N SER A 75 -1.78 3.79 -4.17
CA SER A 75 -3.14 3.73 -4.72
C SER A 75 -3.36 4.76 -5.82
N ILE A 76 -2.87 6.00 -5.62
CA ILE A 76 -2.98 7.07 -6.62
C ILE A 76 -2.14 6.73 -7.86
N ILE A 77 -0.90 6.26 -7.66
CA ILE A 77 -0.02 5.84 -8.77
C ILE A 77 -0.65 4.67 -9.52
N TRP A 78 -1.20 3.68 -8.82
CA TRP A 78 -1.88 2.54 -9.42
C TRP A 78 -3.09 2.97 -10.23
N GLY A 79 -3.96 3.82 -9.67
CA GLY A 79 -5.12 4.36 -10.39
C GLY A 79 -4.72 5.12 -11.67
N TYR A 80 -3.60 5.85 -11.64
CA TYR A 80 -3.07 6.53 -12.81
C TYR A 80 -2.55 5.56 -13.89
N TRP A 81 -1.75 4.57 -13.49
CA TRP A 81 -1.08 3.68 -14.44
C TRP A 81 -1.97 2.55 -14.95
N VAL A 82 -2.76 1.94 -14.07
CA VAL A 82 -3.58 0.75 -14.35
C VAL A 82 -4.99 1.14 -14.76
N ASP A 83 -5.65 1.99 -13.96
CA ASP A 83 -7.03 2.40 -14.24
C ASP A 83 -7.13 3.61 -15.17
N LYS A 84 -5.99 4.18 -15.58
CA LYS A 84 -5.87 5.36 -16.45
C LYS A 84 -6.65 6.58 -15.94
N LYS A 85 -6.92 6.62 -14.63
CA LYS A 85 -7.56 7.75 -13.95
C LYS A 85 -6.51 8.82 -13.66
N LYS A 86 -6.67 10.02 -14.23
CA LYS A 86 -5.83 11.15 -13.85
C LYS A 86 -6.17 11.55 -12.40
N PRO A 87 -5.17 11.66 -11.51
CA PRO A 87 -5.41 12.09 -10.14
C PRO A 87 -5.98 13.51 -10.15
N ASP A 88 -7.06 13.71 -9.40
CA ASP A 88 -7.63 15.03 -9.25
C ASP A 88 -6.84 15.89 -8.25
N ARG A 89 -7.09 17.20 -8.25
CA ARG A 89 -6.38 18.15 -7.39
C ARG A 89 -6.62 17.87 -5.90
N PHE A 90 -7.78 17.33 -5.53
CA PHE A 90 -8.13 17.01 -4.15
C PHE A 90 -7.48 15.72 -3.69
N GLU A 91 -7.33 14.71 -4.56
CA GLU A 91 -6.55 13.49 -4.31
C GLU A 91 -5.08 13.84 -4.05
N ILE A 92 -4.51 14.76 -4.84
CA ILE A 92 -3.14 15.22 -4.64
C ILE A 92 -3.01 15.95 -3.29
N ILE A 93 -3.86 16.93 -3.01
CA ILE A 93 -3.84 17.67 -1.73
C ILE A 93 -4.05 16.72 -0.55
N GLY A 94 -5.02 15.81 -0.65
CA GLY A 94 -5.30 14.80 0.38
C GLY A 94 -4.10 13.89 0.63
N SER A 95 -3.41 13.45 -0.43
CA SER A 95 -2.19 12.65 -0.29
C SER A 95 -1.09 13.40 0.44
N ILE A 96 -0.92 14.70 0.17
CA ILE A 96 0.05 15.54 0.88
C ILE A 96 -0.31 15.64 2.36
N VAL A 97 -1.59 15.85 2.70
CA VAL A 97 -2.05 15.90 4.09
C VAL A 97 -1.80 14.58 4.81
N VAL A 98 -2.05 13.43 4.16
CA VAL A 98 -1.75 12.11 4.72
C VAL A 98 -0.25 11.93 4.96
N LEU A 99 0.59 12.31 3.98
CA LEU A 99 2.03 12.24 4.11
C LEU A 99 2.56 13.11 5.26
N VAL A 100 2.01 14.31 5.44
CA VAL A 100 2.32 15.17 6.58
C VAL A 100 1.88 14.51 7.89
N GLY A 101 0.67 13.97 7.95
CA GLY A 101 0.15 13.27 9.14
C GLY A 101 1.05 12.09 9.54
N ILE A 102 1.55 11.34 8.57
CA ILE A 102 2.43 10.21 8.82
C ILE A 102 3.83 10.64 9.18
N ALA A 103 4.35 11.70 8.56
CA ALA A 103 5.61 12.31 9.01
C ALA A 103 5.49 12.71 10.50
N VAL A 104 4.36 13.27 10.93
CA VAL A 104 4.12 13.56 12.35
C VAL A 104 4.11 12.28 13.18
N MET A 105 3.34 11.25 12.80
CA MET A 105 3.28 9.98 13.54
C MET A 105 4.63 9.25 13.62
N PHE A 106 5.47 9.40 12.59
CA PHE A 106 6.77 8.75 12.49
C PHE A 106 7.87 9.50 13.25
N TYR A 107 7.91 10.83 13.13
CA TYR A 107 8.97 11.68 13.71
C TYR A 107 8.68 12.18 15.12
N PHE A 108 7.42 12.20 15.56
CA PHE A 108 7.06 12.57 16.93
C PHE A 108 6.74 11.31 17.75
N PRO A 109 7.75 10.70 18.39
CA PRO A 109 7.53 9.64 19.35
C PRO A 109 6.96 10.23 20.64
N ARG A 110 5.83 9.69 21.08
CA ARG A 110 5.58 9.49 22.50
C ARG A 110 5.10 8.05 22.66
#